data_AF-A0A746XYL9-F1
#
_entry.id   AF-A0A746XYL9-F1
#
_cell.length_a   1.000
_cell.length_b   1.000
_cell.length_c   1.000
_cell.angle_alpha   90.00
_cell.angle_beta   90.00
_cell.angle_gamma   90.00
#
_symmetry.space_group_name_H-M   'P 1'
#
loop_
_entity.id
_entity.type
_entity.pdbx_description
1 polymer ?
#
loop_
_entity_poly.entity_id
_entity_poly.type
_entity_poly.pdbx_seq_one_letter_code
_entity_poly.pdbx_strand_id
1 'polypeptide(L)' 'RQAETLESGGLFRRAATVWMEAFRESHIPSERSAFLARRERCLRKSRKSVASGSEWYLSGNYVGS' A
#
# COMPACT_ATOMS: atom_id res chain seq x y z
N ARG A 1 -0.07 16.81 -1.28
CA ARG A 1 -0.83 15.55 -1.51
C ARG A 1 -0.17 14.71 -2.62
N GLN A 2 1.11 14.37 -2.45
CA GLN A 2 1.93 13.74 -3.50
C GLN A 2 1.49 12.31 -3.82
N ALA A 3 1.02 11.56 -2.82
CA ALA A 3 0.52 10.20 -3.00
C ALA A 3 -0.76 10.15 -3.85
N GLU A 4 -1.70 11.07 -3.66
CA GLU A 4 -2.94 11.16 -4.44
C GLU A 4 -2.64 11.47 -5.93
N THR A 5 -1.67 12.33 -6.21
CA THR A 5 -1.23 12.62 -7.60
C THR A 5 -0.64 11.38 -8.27
N LEU A 6 0.14 10.58 -7.54
CA LEU A 6 0.70 9.33 -8.04
C LEU A 6 -0.39 8.25 -8.27
N GLU A 7 -1.43 8.21 -7.43
CA GLU A 7 -2.58 7.34 -7.64
C GLU A 7 -3.38 7.71 -8.90
N SER A 8 -3.64 9.01 -9.13
CA SER A 8 -4.29 9.47 -10.36
C SER A 8 -3.43 9.27 -11.61
N GLY A 9 -2.10 9.38 -11.48
CA GLY A 9 -1.15 9.13 -12.57
C GLY A 9 -0.90 7.65 -12.89
N GLY A 10 -1.61 6.71 -12.24
CA GLY A 10 -1.44 5.27 -12.45
C GLY A 10 -0.12 4.70 -11.91
N LEU A 11 0.67 5.50 -11.19
CA LEU A 11 1.96 5.13 -10.61
C LEU A 11 1.76 4.46 -9.23
N PHE A 12 0.96 3.40 -9.20
CA PHE A 12 0.53 2.76 -7.95
C PHE A 12 1.70 2.25 -7.08
N ARG A 13 2.81 1.78 -7.68
CA ARG A 13 4.01 1.37 -6.92
C ARG A 13 4.66 2.55 -6.19
N ARG A 14 4.81 3.69 -6.86
CA ARG A 14 5.38 4.91 -6.25
C ARG A 14 4.43 5.49 -5.21
N ALA A 15 3.13 5.52 -5.50
CA ALA A 15 2.11 5.93 -4.53
C ALA A 15 2.17 5.10 -3.25
N ALA A 16 2.34 3.77 -3.35
CA ALA A 16 2.46 2.88 -2.21
C ALA A 16 3.69 3.20 -1.32
N THR A 17 4.82 3.59 -1.91
CA THR A 17 6.01 4.04 -1.16
C THR A 17 5.73 5.33 -0.41
N VAL A 18 5.13 6.33 -1.08
CA VAL A 18 4.81 7.62 -0.45
C VAL A 18 3.78 7.45 0.67
N TRP A 19 2.80 6.55 0.53
CA TRP A 19 1.87 6.21 1.63
C TRP A 19 2.58 5.57 2.82
N MET A 20 3.67 4.82 2.61
CA MET A 20 4.50 4.28 3.70
C MET A 20 5.36 5.34 4.39
N GLU A 21 5.87 6.31 3.65
CA GLU A 21 6.60 7.44 4.23
C GLU A 21 5.68 8.28 5.12
N ALA A 22 4.50 8.63 4.62
CA ALA A 22 3.46 9.32 5.40
C ALA A 22 3.02 8.51 6.64
N PHE A 23 2.91 7.19 6.52
CA PHE A 23 2.63 6.30 7.66
C PHE A 23 3.73 6.34 8.73
N ARG A 24 5.00 6.45 8.33
CA ARG A 24 6.14 6.51 9.27
C ARG A 24 6.18 7.85 10.00
N GLU A 25 5.80 8.93 9.35
CA GLU A 25 5.71 10.27 9.95
C GLU A 25 4.46 10.40 10.86
N SER A 26 3.41 9.63 10.59
CA SER A 26 2.16 9.72 11.33
C SER A 26 2.15 8.84 12.58
N HIS A 27 1.92 9.45 13.74
CA HIS A 27 1.76 8.76 15.02
C HIS A 27 0.30 8.51 15.41
N ILE A 28 -0.66 8.95 14.58
CA ILE A 28 -2.09 8.79 14.83
C ILE A 28 -2.56 7.42 14.32
N PRO A 29 -3.09 6.53 15.18
CA PRO A 29 -3.45 5.17 14.78
C PRO A 29 -4.54 5.11 13.69
N SER A 30 -5.52 6.02 13.72
CA SER A 30 -6.58 6.09 12.70
C SER A 30 -6.07 6.54 11.32
N GLU A 31 -5.10 7.46 11.28
CA GLU A 31 -4.45 7.88 10.03
C GLU A 31 -3.58 6.74 9.48
N ARG A 32 -2.86 6.05 10.37
CA ARG A 32 -2.03 4.89 10.03
C ARG A 32 -2.82 3.77 9.36
N SER A 33 -4.01 3.44 9.86
CA SER A 33 -4.87 2.44 9.23
C SER A 33 -5.36 2.89 7.85
N ALA A 34 -5.69 4.17 7.67
CA ALA A 34 -6.05 4.73 6.38
C ALA A 34 -4.90 4.67 5.35
N PHE A 35 -3.66 4.97 5.76
CA PHE A 35 -2.48 4.85 4.90
C PHE A 35 -2.20 3.40 4.49
N LEU A 36 -2.35 2.45 5.42
CA LEU A 36 -2.22 1.02 5.12
C LEU A 36 -3.28 0.57 4.11
N ALA A 37 -4.54 0.96 4.29
CA ALA A 37 -5.62 0.64 3.36
C ALA A 37 -5.38 1.22 1.95
N ARG A 38 -4.88 2.46 1.85
CA ARG A 38 -4.53 3.07 0.55
C ARG A 38 -3.32 2.40 -0.10
N ARG A 39 -2.29 2.06 0.68
CA ARG A 39 -1.13 1.30 0.20
C ARG A 39 -1.53 -0.07 -0.35
N GLU A 40 -2.36 -0.81 0.38
CA GLU A 40 -2.84 -2.12 -0.08
C GLU A 40 -3.62 -2.00 -1.39
N ARG A 41 -4.49 -0.99 -1.51
CA ARG A 41 -5.23 -0.70 -2.75
C ARG A 41 -4.29 -0.42 -3.92
N CYS A 42 -3.26 0.39 -3.71
CA CYS A 42 -2.23 0.67 -4.70
C CYS A 42 -1.51 -0.62 -5.13
N LEU A 43 -1.06 -1.43 -4.16
CA LEU A 43 -0.38 -2.69 -4.44
C LEU A 43 -1.29 -3.66 -5.19
N ARG A 44 -2.56 -3.78 -4.82
CA ARG A 44 -3.53 -4.64 -5.53
C ARG A 44 -3.74 -4.21 -6.98
N LYS A 45 -3.84 -2.90 -7.24
CA LYS A 45 -3.91 -2.36 -8.62
C LYS A 45 -2.62 -2.61 -9.41
N SER A 46 -1.46 -2.47 -8.77
CA SER A 46 -0.16 -2.77 -9.40
C SER A 46 0.09 -4.27 -9.62
N ARG A 47 -0.50 -5.15 -8.79
CA ARG A 47 -0.41 -6.61 -8.94
C ARG A 47 -1.28 -7.11 -10.08
N LYS A 48 -2.42 -6.46 -10.35
CA LYS A 48 -3.25 -6.80 -11.52
C LYS A 48 -2.51 -6.57 -12.85
N SER A 49 -1.55 -5.66 -12.93
CA SER A 49 -0.68 -5.51 -14.11
C SER A 49 0.54 -6.44 -14.12
N VAL A 50 0.85 -7.10 -13.01
CA VAL A 50 1.92 -8.13 -12.86
C VAL A 50 1.30 -9.53 -12.73
N ALA A 51 0.02 -9.71 -13.04
CA ALA A 51 -0.64 -11.01 -13.12
C ALA A 51 -0.31 -11.77 -14.41
N SER A 52 0.93 -11.63 -14.89
CA SER A 52 1.63 -12.69 -15.62
C SER A 52 2.62 -13.30 -14.64
N GLY A 53 2.16 -14.26 -13.82
CA GLY A 53 3.04 -15.33 -13.34
C GLY A 53 3.62 -15.31 -11.92
N SER A 54 3.06 -14.65 -10.90
CA SER A 54 3.41 -15.01 -9.50
C SER A 54 2.31 -14.73 -8.49
N GLU A 55 1.62 -15.81 -8.17
CA GLU A 55 0.71 -16.01 -7.04
C GLU A 55 1.48 -15.89 -5.73
N TRP A 56 1.47 -14.68 -5.12
CA TRP A 56 1.96 -14.50 -3.75
C TRP A 56 0.79 -14.65 -2.78
N TYR A 57 0.66 -15.85 -2.20
CA TYR A 57 -0.08 -16.12 -0.97
C TYR A 57 0.64 -15.44 0.20
N LEU A 58 0.11 -14.30 0.65
CA LEU A 58 0.46 -13.76 1.97
C LEU A 58 -0.58 -14.31 2.96
N SER A 59 -0.40 -15.55 3.39
CA SER A 59 -1.07 -16.05 4.60
C SER A 59 -0.50 -15.29 5.79
N GLY A 60 -1.30 -14.37 6.34
CA GLY A 60 -1.01 -13.76 7.62
C GLY A 60 -1.06 -14.84 8.70
N ASN A 61 0.04 -15.02 9.41
CA ASN A 61 0.05 -15.72 10.69
C ASN A 61 0.78 -14.85 11.70
N TYR A 62 0.02 -13.97 12.36
CA TYR A 62 0.50 -13.27 13.54
C TYR A 62 0.15 -14.13 14.76
N VAL A 63 1.15 -14.83 15.30
CA VAL A 63 1.13 -15.40 16.65
C VAL A 63 2.06 -14.53 17.48
N GLY A 64 1.48 -13.74 18.38
CA GLY A 64 2.20 -13.02 19.43
C GLY A 64 1.95 -13.71 20.76
N SER A 65 3.05 -14.04 21.45
CA SER A 65 3.16 -14.80 22.70
C SER A 65 2.48 -14.17 23.91
#